data_AF-A0A455VXE7-F1
#
_entry.id   AF-A0A455VXE7-F1
#
_cell.length_a   1.000
_cell.length_b   1.000
_cell.length_c   1.000
_cell.angle_alpha   90.00
_cell.angle_beta   90.00
_cell.angle_gamma   90.00
#
_symmetry.space_group_name_H-M   'P 1'
#
loop_
_entity.id
_entity.type
_entity.pdbx_description
1 polymer ?
#
loop_
_entity_poly.entity_id
_entity_poly.type
_entity_poly.pdbx_seq_one_letter_code
_entity_poly.pdbx_strand_id
1 'polypeptide(L)'
;MIVIDDLGYVKRDNAETEVLFELIAHRYERGSLVITSNHPFSTWGSIFVDETMAVAAADRLIHHGYMFELKGESYRKKTAKAVTSVA
;
A
#
# COMPACT_ATOMS: atom_id res chain seq x y z
N MET A 1 -7.33 13.06 -7.80
CA MET A 1 -6.32 12.29 -7.04
C MET A 1 -7.05 11.18 -6.31
N ILE A 2 -6.49 9.98 -6.26
CA ILE A 2 -7.06 8.82 -5.55
C ILE A 2 -6.07 8.39 -4.46
N VAL A 3 -6.58 8.05 -3.28
CA VAL A 3 -5.79 7.56 -2.15
C VAL A 3 -6.27 6.14 -1.81
N ILE A 4 -5.33 5.20 -1.74
CA ILE A 4 -5.55 3.82 -1.34
C ILE A 4 -4.82 3.63 -0.02
N ASP A 5 -5.57 3.35 1.04
CA ASP A 5 -5.02 3.25 2.39
C ASP A 5 -4.93 1.79 2.85
N ASP A 6 -3.90 1.48 3.65
CA ASP A 6 -3.65 0.18 4.29
C ASP A 6 -3.67 -1.03 3.33
N LEU A 7 -3.00 -0.89 2.18
CA LEU A 7 -2.84 -1.99 1.23
C LEU A 7 -2.07 -3.17 1.86
N GLY A 8 -2.59 -4.38 1.67
CA GLY A 8 -1.97 -5.62 2.13
C GLY A 8 -2.34 -6.06 3.55
N TYR A 9 -3.17 -5.30 4.29
CA TYR A 9 -3.57 -5.70 5.65
C TYR A 9 -4.52 -6.92 5.68
N VAL A 10 -5.43 -7.02 4.72
CA VAL A 10 -6.37 -8.14 4.56
C VAL A 10 -6.16 -8.78 3.21
N LYS A 11 -6.03 -10.11 3.19
CA LYS A 11 -5.98 -10.85 1.93
C LYS A 11 -7.33 -10.71 1.22
N ARG A 12 -7.28 -10.14 0.03
CA ARG A 12 -8.43 -9.91 -0.84
C ARG A 12 -8.62 -11.11 -1.77
N ASP A 13 -9.81 -11.24 -2.34
CA ASP A 13 -10.04 -12.24 -3.37
C ASP A 13 -9.38 -11.86 -4.70
N ASN A 14 -9.31 -12.80 -5.65
CA ASN A 14 -8.66 -12.56 -6.93
C ASN A 14 -9.37 -11.45 -7.73
N ALA A 15 -10.69 -11.35 -7.66
CA ALA A 15 -11.45 -10.34 -8.40
C ALA A 15 -11.16 -8.93 -7.87
N GLU A 16 -11.11 -8.76 -6.55
CA GLU A 16 -10.74 -7.48 -5.91
C GLU A 16 -9.31 -7.05 -6.28
N THR A 17 -8.38 -8.00 -6.36
CA THR A 17 -6.97 -7.71 -6.65
C THR A 17 -6.72 -7.41 -8.13
N GLU A 18 -7.48 -8.05 -9.03
CA GLU A 18 -7.53 -7.70 -10.46
C GLU A 18 -8.05 -6.27 -10.66
N VAL A 19 -9.13 -5.88 -10.00
CA VAL A 19 -9.66 -4.50 -10.07
C VAL A 19 -8.64 -3.49 -9.56
N LEU A 20 -7.90 -3.81 -8.49
CA LEU A 20 -6.81 -2.96 -8.01
C LEU A 20 -5.70 -2.81 -9.06
N PHE A 21 -5.30 -3.90 -9.72
CA PHE A 21 -4.32 -3.85 -10.79
C PHE A 21 -4.81 -2.98 -11.96
N GLU A 22 -6.05 -3.16 -12.40
CA GLU A 22 -6.64 -2.36 -13.47
C GLU A 22 -6.71 -0.87 -13.12
N LEU A 23 -7.01 -0.55 -11.86
CA LEU A 23 -7.00 0.83 -11.37
C LEU A 23 -5.59 1.43 -11.47
N ILE A 24 -4.56 0.72 -11.00
CA ILE A 24 -3.16 1.16 -11.10
C ILE A 24 -2.77 1.38 -12.57
N ALA A 25 -3.10 0.41 -13.44
CA ALA A 25 -2.82 0.48 -14.87
C ALA A 25 -3.54 1.65 -15.56
N HIS A 26 -4.80 1.92 -15.22
CA HIS A 26 -5.57 3.03 -15.78
C HIS A 26 -5.08 4.41 -15.33
N ARG A 27 -4.50 4.50 -14.13
CA ARG A 27 -4.03 5.76 -13.55
C ARG A 27 -2.59 6.07 -13.91
N TYR A 28 -1.81 5.05 -14.28
CA TYR A 28 -0.45 5.20 -14.79
C TYR A 28 -0.39 6.27 -15.89
N GLU A 29 0.48 7.28 -15.71
CA GLU A 29 0.65 8.45 -16.59
C GLU A 29 -0.60 9.33 -16.83
N ARG A 30 -1.72 9.04 -16.16
CA ARG A 30 -3.01 9.73 -16.37
C ARG A 30 -3.53 10.42 -15.12
N GLY A 31 -3.04 10.07 -13.94
CA GLY A 31 -3.19 10.92 -12.77
C GLY A 31 -2.71 10.31 -11.46
N SER A 32 -2.59 11.17 -10.46
CA SER A 32 -1.95 10.83 -9.18
C SER A 32 -2.69 9.74 -8.40
N LEU A 33 -1.88 8.85 -7.83
CA LEU A 33 -2.23 7.83 -6.84
C LEU A 33 -1.34 8.04 -5.62
N VAL A 34 -1.93 7.91 -4.43
CA VAL A 34 -1.20 7.77 -3.16
C VAL A 34 -1.59 6.43 -2.57
N ILE A 35 -0.61 5.62 -2.20
CA ILE A 35 -0.82 4.30 -1.60
C ILE A 35 -0.07 4.23 -0.28
N THR A 36 -0.75 3.81 0.77
CA THR A 36 -0.10 3.43 2.03
C THR A 36 -0.14 1.91 2.17
N SER A 37 0.95 1.34 2.71
CA SER A 37 1.08 -0.10 2.92
C SER A 37 2.02 -0.35 4.09
N ASN A 38 1.72 -1.38 4.87
CA ASN A 38 2.62 -1.90 5.90
C ASN A 38 3.55 -2.99 5.35
N HIS A 39 3.45 -3.29 4.05
CA HIS A 39 4.16 -4.37 3.37
C HIS A 39 5.05 -3.80 2.26
N PRO A 40 6.36 -4.11 2.25
CA PRO A 40 7.25 -3.69 1.16
C PRO A 40 6.84 -4.37 -0.16
N PHE A 41 7.18 -3.75 -1.30
CA PHE A 41 6.86 -4.27 -2.63
C PHE A 41 7.29 -5.73 -2.85
N SER A 42 8.40 -6.16 -2.23
CA SER A 42 8.88 -7.56 -2.29
C SER A 42 7.92 -8.59 -1.70
N THR A 43 6.88 -8.16 -0.99
CA THR A 43 5.86 -9.04 -0.39
C THR A 43 4.51 -8.95 -1.11
N TRP A 44 4.41 -8.14 -2.17
CA TRP A 44 3.16 -7.92 -2.89
C TRP A 44 2.69 -9.12 -3.72
N GLY A 45 3.55 -10.12 -3.96
CA GLY A 45 3.11 -11.41 -4.49
C GLY A 45 2.08 -12.14 -3.63
N SER A 46 1.94 -11.75 -2.35
CA SER A 46 0.86 -12.25 -1.46
C SER A 46 -0.46 -11.47 -1.59
N ILE A 47 -0.41 -10.30 -2.24
CA ILE A 47 -1.53 -9.37 -2.42
C ILE A 47 -2.18 -9.59 -3.78
N PHE A 48 -1.39 -9.76 -4.84
CA PHE A 48 -1.91 -9.99 -6.19
C PHE A 48 -2.03 -11.49 -6.50
N VAL A 49 -2.74 -11.80 -7.59
CA VAL A 49 -2.99 -13.17 -8.05
C VAL A 49 -1.70 -13.95 -8.28
N ASP A 50 -0.68 -13.29 -8.82
CA ASP A 50 0.65 -13.85 -9.02
C ASP A 50 1.76 -12.79 -8.89
N GLU A 51 3.00 -13.27 -8.80
CA GLU A 51 4.20 -12.44 -8.66
C GLU A 51 4.41 -11.50 -9.86
N THR A 52 4.00 -11.92 -11.05
CA THR A 52 4.18 -11.12 -12.28
C THR A 52 3.27 -9.90 -12.25
N MET A 53 2.02 -10.07 -11.82
CA MET A 53 1.06 -8.98 -11.63
C MET A 53 1.54 -8.02 -10.53
N ALA A 54 2.08 -8.55 -9.42
CA ALA A 54 2.64 -7.74 -8.34
C ALA A 54 3.80 -6.86 -8.82
N VAL A 55 4.78 -7.43 -9.53
CA VAL A 55 5.91 -6.70 -10.11
C VAL A 55 5.42 -5.66 -11.11
N ALA A 56 4.48 -6.02 -11.99
CA ALA A 56 3.92 -5.11 -12.98
C ALA A 56 3.16 -3.92 -12.34
N ALA A 57 2.48 -4.14 -11.21
CA ALA A 57 1.84 -3.06 -10.45
C ALA A 57 2.89 -2.16 -9.79
N ALA A 58 3.90 -2.74 -9.14
CA ALA A 58 4.97 -2.02 -8.49
C ALA A 58 5.74 -1.13 -9.49
N ASP A 59 6.14 -1.67 -10.64
CA ASP A 59 6.86 -0.94 -11.70
C ASP A 59 6.12 0.33 -12.14
N ARG A 60 4.80 0.23 -12.33
CA ARG A 60 3.97 1.39 -12.71
C ARG A 60 3.90 2.45 -11.62
N LEU A 61 3.89 2.06 -10.35
CA LEU A 61 3.86 2.98 -9.23
C LEU A 61 5.20 3.68 -9.02
N ILE A 62 6.33 2.98 -9.20
CA ILE A 62 7.66 3.52 -8.94
C ILE A 62 8.21 4.36 -10.09
N HIS A 63 7.83 4.08 -11.35
CA HIS A 63 8.42 4.75 -12.52
C HIS A 63 8.30 6.28 -12.46
N HIS A 64 7.12 6.80 -12.08
CA HIS A 64 6.85 8.23 -11.93
C HIS A 64 6.47 8.62 -10.49
N GLY A 65 6.83 7.79 -9.51
CA GLY A 65 6.41 7.93 -8.12
C GLY A 65 7.54 8.21 -7.15
N TYR A 66 7.17 8.59 -5.93
CA TYR A 66 8.08 8.72 -4.80
C TYR A 66 7.74 7.67 -3.75
N MET A 67 8.75 6.94 -3.28
CA MET A 67 8.60 5.96 -2.21
C MET A 67 9.10 6.56 -0.90
N PHE A 68 8.23 6.57 0.11
CA PHE A 68 8.58 7.01 1.46
C PHE A 68 8.56 5.80 2.40
N GLU A 69 9.74 5.38 2.86
CA GLU A 69 9.85 4.34 3.88
C GLU A 69 9.71 4.99 5.27
N LEU A 70 8.60 4.72 5.95
CA LEU A 70 8.34 5.25 7.29
C LEU A 70 8.83 4.28 8.36
N LYS A 71 9.70 4.77 9.25
CA LYS A 71 10.24 4.01 10.39
C LYS A 71 9.87 4.72 11.68
N GLY A 72 9.54 3.95 12.72
CA GLY A 72 9.29 4.49 14.05
C GLY A 72 8.22 3.72 14.81
N GLU A 73 8.09 4.04 16.09
CA GLU A 73 7.03 3.48 16.93
C GLU A 73 5.66 4.05 16.56
N SER A 74 4.63 3.22 16.68
CA SER A 74 3.23 3.62 16.51
C SER A 74 2.88 4.82 17.38
N TYR A 75 2.41 5.90 16.74
CA TYR A 75 1.86 7.06 17.44
C TYR A 75 0.70 6.68 18.37
N ARG A 76 -0.15 5.73 17.97
CA ARG A 76 -1.24 5.21 18.82
C ARG A 76 -0.71 4.63 20.14
N LYS A 77 0.40 3.89 20.09
CA LYS A 77 1.06 3.35 21.30
C LYS A 77 1.65 4.46 22.17
N LYS A 78 2.28 5.49 21.57
CA LYS A 78 2.84 6.63 22.31
C LYS A 78 1.75 7.38 23.06
N THR A 79 0.63 7.67 22.38
CA THR A 79 -0.52 8.35 23.00
C THR A 79 -1.14 7.50 24.11
N ALA A 80 -1.32 6.18 23.90
CA ALA A 80 -1.85 5.30 24.94
C ALA A 80 -0.97 5.28 26.21
N LYS A 81 0.37 5.18 26.06
CA LYS A 81 1.31 5.24 27.19
C LYS A 81 1.20 6.57 27.95
N ALA A 82 1.07 7.69 27.24
CA ALA A 82 0.94 9.01 27.85
C ALA A 82 -0.35 9.15 28.67
N VAL A 83 -1.45 8.52 28.25
CA VAL A 83 -2.70 8.50 29.01
C VAL A 83 -2.57 7.62 30.26
N THR A 84 -1.95 6.44 30.15
CA THR A 84 -1.78 5.52 31.29
C THR A 84 -0.79 6.04 32.33
N SER A 85 0.22 6.83 31.96
CA SER A 85 1.17 7.42 32.91
C SER A 85 0.62 8.60 33.72
N VAL A 86 -0.56 9.12 33.35
CA VAL A 86 -1.23 10.25 34.02
C VAL A 86 -2.37 9.76 34.93
N ALA A 87 -2.71 8.47 34.88
CA ALA A 87 -3.64 7.79 35.77
C ALA A 87 -2.89 7.10 36.92
#